data_AF-T0RBP7-F1
#
_entry.id   AF-T0RBP7-F1
#
_cell.length_a   1.000
_cell.length_b   1.000
_cell.length_c   1.000
_cell.angle_alpha   90.00
_cell.angle_beta   90.00
_cell.angle_gamma   90.00
#
_symmetry.space_group_name_H-M   'P 1'
#
loop_
_entity.id
_entity.type
_entity.pdbx_description
1 polymer ?
#
loop_
_entity_poly.entity_id
_entity_poly.type
_entity_poly.pdbx_seq_one_letter_code
_entity_poly.pdbx_strand_id
1 'polypeptide(L)'
;MNEKELIKLTVYKFYEKATADFLIGHHFRKIQEFTGDNVLAPPMAAFSHHLPRINQFWEMQLLGKPDTPLEKPFNLIMAHEYLHIRVGEVGRWVTLFKETIAQVRKDRPDFDELFDEWLSRIDVFNDIFLRSKIVRSNQG
;
A
#
# COMPACT_ATOMS: atom_id res chain seq x y z
N MET A 1 -20.70 -3.59 -6.91
CA MET A 1 -19.47 -3.31 -6.16
C MET A 1 -19.65 -1.98 -5.43
N ASN A 2 -19.35 -1.92 -4.14
CA ASN A 2 -19.32 -0.69 -3.33
C ASN A 2 -17.89 -0.17 -3.12
N GLU A 3 -17.73 0.96 -2.41
CA GLU A 3 -16.43 1.61 -2.16
C GLU A 3 -15.43 0.69 -1.44
N LYS A 4 -15.87 -0.08 -0.43
CA LYS A 4 -15.00 -1.00 0.31
C LYS A 4 -14.51 -2.15 -0.57
N GLU A 5 -15.39 -2.69 -1.40
CA GLU A 5 -15.03 -3.73 -2.37
C GLU A 5 -14.06 -3.19 -3.42
N LEU A 6 -14.21 -1.92 -3.84
CA LEU A 6 -13.26 -1.25 -4.74
C LEU A 6 -11.89 -1.03 -4.08
N ILE A 7 -11.87 -0.64 -2.80
CA ILE A 7 -10.62 -0.48 -2.04
C ILE A 7 -9.87 -1.81 -2.00
N LYS A 8 -10.56 -2.90 -1.62
CA LYS A 8 -10.00 -4.26 -1.57
C LYS A 8 -9.46 -4.70 -2.93
N LEU A 9 -10.21 -4.46 -4.00
CA LEU A 9 -9.75 -4.76 -5.37
C LEU A 9 -8.48 -3.99 -5.72
N THR A 10 -8.46 -2.68 -5.45
CA THR A 10 -7.34 -1.79 -5.80
C THR A 10 -6.08 -2.16 -5.03
N VAL A 11 -6.19 -2.40 -3.72
CA VAL A 11 -5.07 -2.87 -2.88
C VAL A 11 -4.57 -4.23 -3.35
N TYR A 12 -5.46 -5.16 -3.64
CA TYR A 12 -5.08 -6.47 -4.17
C TYR A 12 -4.30 -6.35 -5.49
N LYS A 13 -4.82 -5.56 -6.45
CA LYS A 13 -4.15 -5.30 -7.74
C LYS A 13 -2.80 -4.61 -7.59
N PHE A 14 -2.67 -3.75 -6.57
CA PHE A 14 -1.40 -3.13 -6.25
C PHE A 14 -0.39 -4.17 -5.73
N TYR A 15 -0.80 -5.05 -4.80
CA TYR A 15 0.05 -6.12 -4.27
C TYR A 15 0.50 -7.10 -5.36
N GLU A 16 -0.38 -7.46 -6.31
CA GLU A 16 0.00 -8.32 -7.45
C GLU A 16 1.19 -7.77 -8.24
N LYS A 17 1.29 -6.44 -8.38
CA LYS A 17 2.40 -5.79 -9.08
C LYS A 17 3.60 -5.57 -8.17
N ALA A 18 3.36 -5.06 -6.97
CA ALA A 18 4.41 -4.56 -6.10
C ALA A 18 5.27 -5.68 -5.51
N THR A 19 4.69 -6.86 -5.26
CA THR A 19 5.45 -8.02 -4.74
C THR A 19 6.47 -8.56 -5.74
N ALA A 20 6.18 -8.43 -7.03
CA ALA A 20 7.06 -8.84 -8.12
C ALA A 20 7.98 -7.70 -8.63
N ASP A 21 7.82 -6.47 -8.12
CA ASP A 21 8.63 -5.34 -8.55
C ASP A 21 10.10 -5.49 -8.14
N PHE A 22 11.01 -5.23 -9.07
CA PHE A 22 12.44 -5.45 -8.83
C PHE A 22 13.03 -4.53 -7.74
N LEU A 23 12.47 -3.32 -7.56
CA LEU A 23 12.99 -2.34 -6.63
C LEU A 23 12.36 -2.50 -5.25
N ILE A 24 11.03 -2.69 -5.18
CA ILE A 24 10.31 -2.71 -3.89
C ILE A 24 9.81 -4.10 -3.46
N GLY A 25 9.78 -5.08 -4.35
CA GLY A 25 9.25 -6.43 -4.07
C GLY A 25 9.96 -7.15 -2.93
N HIS A 26 11.24 -6.81 -2.68
CA HIS A 26 12.00 -7.35 -1.58
C HIS A 26 11.48 -6.97 -0.20
N HIS A 27 10.79 -5.84 -0.05
CA HIS A 27 10.15 -5.46 1.21
C HIS A 27 8.99 -6.39 1.55
N PHE A 28 8.26 -6.86 0.54
CA PHE A 28 7.13 -7.77 0.74
C PHE A 28 7.57 -9.16 1.22
N ARG A 29 8.77 -9.61 0.84
CA ARG A 29 9.33 -10.87 1.35
C ARG A 29 9.62 -10.85 2.84
N LYS A 30 9.73 -9.66 3.46
CA LYS A 30 9.92 -9.51 4.92
C LYS A 30 8.61 -9.67 5.70
N ILE A 31 7.46 -9.58 5.04
CA ILE A 31 6.13 -9.63 5.67
C ILE A 31 5.27 -10.80 5.21
N GLN A 32 5.76 -11.61 4.25
CA GLN A 32 5.09 -12.82 3.83
C GLN A 32 5.08 -13.86 4.97
N GLU A 33 3.98 -14.60 5.10
CA GLU A 33 3.85 -15.64 6.14
C GLU A 33 4.46 -16.97 5.72
N PHE A 34 4.47 -17.24 4.42
CA PHE A 34 5.08 -18.42 3.83
C PHE A 34 5.60 -18.09 2.44
N THR A 35 6.56 -18.90 1.97
CA THR A 35 7.13 -18.80 0.63
C THR A 35 6.38 -19.76 -0.30
N GLY A 36 6.11 -19.35 -1.55
CA GLY A 36 5.56 -20.23 -2.58
C GLY A 36 6.66 -20.84 -3.46
N ASP A 37 6.28 -21.38 -4.62
CA ASP A 37 7.23 -22.00 -5.55
C ASP A 37 8.22 -20.98 -6.14
N ASN A 38 7.79 -19.73 -6.35
CA ASN A 38 8.64 -18.63 -6.79
C ASN A 38 9.05 -17.74 -5.61
N VAL A 39 10.31 -17.85 -5.18
CA VAL A 39 10.86 -17.08 -4.05
C VAL A 39 10.83 -15.56 -4.29
N LEU A 40 10.84 -15.12 -5.55
CA LEU A 40 10.80 -13.70 -5.91
C LEU A 40 9.37 -13.15 -6.04
N ALA A 41 8.36 -14.01 -6.12
CA ALA A 41 6.96 -13.64 -6.28
C ALA A 41 6.09 -14.43 -5.29
N PRO A 42 6.00 -13.97 -4.03
CA PRO A 42 5.19 -14.61 -3.02
C PRO A 42 3.72 -14.73 -3.46
N PRO A 43 3.04 -15.86 -3.17
CA PRO A 43 1.62 -16.00 -3.49
C PRO A 43 0.79 -15.01 -2.66
N MET A 44 -0.35 -14.55 -3.20
CA MET A 44 -1.23 -13.62 -2.48
C MET A 44 -1.73 -14.12 -1.13
N ALA A 45 -1.92 -15.44 -1.00
CA ALA A 45 -2.28 -16.06 0.26
C ALA A 45 -1.23 -15.83 1.38
N ALA A 46 0.04 -15.56 1.05
CA ALA A 46 1.08 -15.26 2.02
C ALA A 46 0.94 -13.88 2.70
N PHE A 47 -0.03 -13.05 2.26
CA PHE A 47 -0.34 -11.75 2.85
C PHE A 47 -1.73 -11.72 3.50
N SER A 48 -2.31 -12.89 3.80
CA SER A 48 -3.70 -13.02 4.27
C SER A 48 -4.00 -12.23 5.56
N HIS A 49 -3.04 -12.10 6.48
CA HIS A 49 -3.19 -11.28 7.69
C HIS A 49 -2.79 -9.81 7.50
N HIS A 50 -2.05 -9.49 6.43
CA HIS A 50 -1.54 -8.14 6.17
C HIS A 50 -2.51 -7.32 5.30
N LEU A 51 -3.05 -7.91 4.23
CA LEU A 51 -4.01 -7.25 3.32
C LEU A 51 -5.22 -6.63 4.06
N PRO A 52 -5.87 -7.31 5.04
CA PRO A 52 -6.97 -6.71 5.79
C PRO A 52 -6.58 -5.41 6.51
N ARG A 53 -5.35 -5.31 7.04
CA ARG A 53 -4.86 -4.11 7.73
C ARG A 53 -4.68 -2.94 6.75
N ILE A 54 -4.17 -3.22 5.55
CA ILE A 54 -4.00 -2.21 4.50
C ILE A 54 -5.36 -1.75 3.95
N ASN A 55 -6.29 -2.68 3.77
CA ASN A 55 -7.67 -2.34 3.39
C ASN A 55 -8.32 -1.44 4.46
N GLN A 56 -8.24 -1.80 5.74
CA GLN A 56 -8.78 -1.00 6.83
C GLN A 56 -8.12 0.39 6.91
N PHE A 57 -6.81 0.47 6.68
CA PHE A 57 -6.10 1.75 6.61
C PHE A 57 -6.71 2.64 5.52
N TRP A 58 -6.88 2.14 4.29
CA TRP A 58 -7.46 2.93 3.20
C TRP A 58 -8.94 3.24 3.40
N GLU A 59 -9.72 2.30 3.93
CA GLU A 59 -11.11 2.56 4.32
C GLU A 59 -11.20 3.72 5.32
N MET A 60 -10.30 3.77 6.30
CA MET A 60 -10.23 4.89 7.25
C MET A 60 -9.83 6.21 6.56
N GLN A 61 -8.85 6.18 5.65
CA GLN A 61 -8.38 7.39 4.97
C GLN A 61 -9.40 7.97 3.99
N LEU A 62 -10.16 7.12 3.31
CA LEU A 62 -11.02 7.52 2.20
C LEU A 62 -12.48 7.67 2.61
N LEU A 63 -12.95 6.83 3.55
CA LEU A 63 -14.36 6.79 3.94
C LEU A 63 -14.61 7.36 5.35
N GLY A 64 -13.54 7.62 6.12
CA GLY A 64 -13.62 8.16 7.48
C GLY A 64 -14.28 7.24 8.51
N LYS A 65 -14.67 6.02 8.14
CA LYS A 65 -15.44 5.08 8.96
C LYS A 65 -14.82 3.68 8.94
N PRO A 66 -13.85 3.36 9.82
CA PRO A 66 -13.46 1.97 9.99
C PRO A 66 -14.61 1.22 10.70
N ASP A 67 -15.07 0.10 10.14
CA ASP A 67 -16.08 -0.76 10.80
C ASP A 67 -15.56 -1.38 12.10
N THR A 68 -14.23 -1.44 12.25
CA THR A 68 -13.55 -1.99 13.41
C THR A 68 -12.59 -0.94 13.96
N PRO A 69 -12.64 -0.62 15.27
CA PRO A 69 -11.65 0.24 15.90
C PRO A 69 -10.23 -0.29 15.62
N LEU A 70 -9.28 0.61 15.38
CA LEU A 70 -7.87 0.21 15.33
C LEU A 70 -7.50 -0.39 16.70
N GLU A 71 -7.00 -1.63 16.71
CA GLU A 71 -6.67 -2.34 17.97
C GLU A 71 -5.61 -1.59 18.80
N LYS A 72 -4.78 -0.75 18.17
CA LYS A 72 -3.73 0.06 18.79
C LYS A 72 -3.54 1.38 18.05
N PRO A 73 -2.96 2.41 18.69
CA PRO A 73 -2.47 3.60 18.00
C PRO A 73 -1.53 3.17 16.85
N PHE A 74 -1.97 3.38 15.62
CA PHE A 74 -1.20 2.99 14.45
C PHE A 74 -0.23 4.12 14.08
N ASN A 75 1.03 3.98 14.48
CA ASN A 75 2.07 4.86 13.98
C ASN A 75 2.57 4.34 12.63
N LEU A 76 1.95 4.82 11.55
CA LEU A 76 2.24 4.41 10.17
C LEU A 76 3.75 4.44 9.87
N ILE A 77 4.46 5.49 10.28
CA ILE A 77 5.87 5.65 9.97
C ILE A 77 6.73 4.64 10.72
N MET A 78 6.51 4.48 12.03
CA MET A 78 7.29 3.52 12.83
C MET A 78 7.04 2.07 12.40
N ALA A 79 5.85 1.76 11.89
CA ALA A 79 5.54 0.44 11.35
C ALA A 79 6.41 0.06 10.13
N HIS A 80 7.10 1.02 9.49
CA HIS A 80 7.97 0.79 8.33
C HIS A 80 9.46 0.96 8.65
N GLU A 81 9.84 1.21 9.91
CA GLU A 81 11.23 1.49 10.29
C GLU A 81 12.18 0.34 9.93
N TYR A 82 11.82 -0.91 10.26
CA TYR A 82 12.63 -2.11 10.00
C TYR A 82 12.84 -2.41 8.50
N LEU A 83 12.07 -1.78 7.62
CA LEU A 83 12.23 -1.97 6.18
C LEU A 83 13.45 -1.24 5.64
N HIS A 84 13.95 -0.22 6.35
CA HIS A 84 15.04 0.64 5.89
C HIS A 84 14.78 1.25 4.50
N ILE A 85 13.55 1.74 4.30
CA ILE A 85 13.07 2.26 3.00
C ILE A 85 13.94 3.44 2.56
N ARG A 86 14.33 3.43 1.29
CA ARG A 86 15.09 4.51 0.62
C ARG A 86 14.16 5.42 -0.17
N VAL A 87 14.61 6.65 -0.47
CA VAL A 87 13.83 7.65 -1.22
C VAL A 87 13.35 7.12 -2.57
N GLY A 88 14.22 6.44 -3.33
CA GLY A 88 13.85 5.87 -4.62
C GLY A 88 12.77 4.77 -4.52
N GLU A 89 12.75 4.05 -3.41
CA GLU A 89 11.73 3.02 -3.14
C GLU A 89 10.39 3.68 -2.83
N VAL A 90 10.35 4.76 -2.02
CA VAL A 90 9.12 5.55 -1.80
C VAL A 90 8.55 6.04 -3.13
N GLY A 91 9.39 6.62 -3.98
CA GLY A 91 8.97 7.08 -5.30
C GLY A 91 8.38 5.95 -6.17
N ARG A 92 8.98 4.75 -6.09
CA ARG A 92 8.48 3.58 -6.82
C ARG A 92 7.16 3.07 -6.27
N TRP A 93 6.99 3.04 -4.95
CA TRP A 93 5.72 2.71 -4.28
C TRP A 93 4.59 3.63 -4.77
N VAL A 94 4.82 4.95 -4.73
CA VAL A 94 3.84 5.95 -5.19
C VAL A 94 3.51 5.76 -6.67
N THR A 95 4.52 5.57 -7.51
CA THR A 95 4.34 5.39 -8.95
C THR A 95 3.48 4.17 -9.24
N LEU A 96 3.82 3.00 -8.70
CA LEU A 96 3.06 1.77 -8.91
C LEU A 96 1.62 1.86 -8.37
N PHE A 97 1.41 2.56 -7.26
CA PHE A 97 0.07 2.75 -6.69
C PHE A 97 -0.79 3.64 -7.59
N LYS A 98 -0.25 4.77 -8.07
CA LYS A 98 -0.93 5.68 -9.01
C LYS A 98 -1.24 4.98 -10.34
N GLU A 99 -0.30 4.21 -10.89
CA GLU A 99 -0.54 3.39 -12.09
C GLU A 99 -1.65 2.35 -11.85
N THR A 100 -1.72 1.78 -10.66
CA THR A 100 -2.79 0.82 -10.30
C THR A 100 -4.14 1.50 -10.22
N ILE A 101 -4.24 2.65 -9.56
CA ILE A 101 -5.48 3.46 -9.57
C ILE A 101 -5.88 3.82 -10.99
N ALA A 102 -4.94 4.29 -11.83
CA ALA A 102 -5.24 4.66 -13.21
C ALA A 102 -5.79 3.49 -14.04
N GLN A 103 -5.35 2.25 -13.78
CA GLN A 103 -5.88 1.06 -14.43
C GLN A 103 -7.28 0.72 -13.92
N VAL A 104 -7.48 0.65 -12.59
CA VAL A 104 -8.80 0.32 -12.01
C VAL A 104 -9.84 1.39 -12.36
N ARG A 105 -9.45 2.67 -12.41
CA ARG A 105 -10.30 3.81 -12.79
C ARG A 105 -10.83 3.70 -14.21
N LYS A 106 -10.03 3.17 -15.16
CA LYS A 106 -10.50 2.93 -16.53
C LYS A 106 -11.66 1.93 -16.57
N ASP A 107 -11.58 0.89 -15.77
CA ASP A 107 -12.61 -0.15 -15.71
C ASP A 107 -13.82 0.30 -14.88
N ARG A 108 -13.60 1.17 -13.89
CA ARG A 108 -14.57 1.60 -12.86
C ARG A 108 -14.70 3.12 -12.75
N PRO A 109 -15.09 3.83 -13.81
CA PRO A 109 -15.23 5.29 -13.80
C PRO A 109 -16.33 5.79 -12.86
N ASP A 110 -17.20 4.90 -12.38
CA ASP A 110 -18.28 5.17 -11.41
C ASP A 110 -17.76 5.62 -10.03
N PHE A 111 -16.45 5.53 -9.76
CA PHE A 111 -15.81 5.90 -8.49
C PHE A 111 -14.80 7.05 -8.64
N ASP A 112 -14.97 7.91 -9.65
CA ASP A 112 -14.01 8.97 -10.01
C ASP A 112 -13.60 9.86 -8.83
N GLU A 113 -14.58 10.34 -8.05
CA GLU A 113 -14.35 11.17 -6.87
C GLU A 113 -13.52 10.46 -5.80
N LEU A 114 -13.77 9.16 -5.58
CA LEU A 114 -13.01 8.35 -4.62
C LEU A 114 -11.56 8.18 -5.08
N PHE A 115 -11.32 8.01 -6.39
CA PHE A 115 -9.96 7.93 -6.92
C PHE A 115 -9.20 9.25 -6.79
N ASP A 116 -9.86 10.38 -7.00
CA ASP A 116 -9.24 11.70 -6.84
C ASP A 116 -8.84 11.94 -5.38
N GLU A 117 -9.71 11.61 -4.43
CA GLU A 117 -9.37 11.65 -3.00
C GLU A 117 -8.21 10.68 -2.68
N TRP A 118 -8.21 9.48 -3.27
CA TRP A 118 -7.14 8.51 -3.05
C TRP A 118 -5.79 9.01 -3.55
N LEU A 119 -5.75 9.61 -4.74
CA LEU A 119 -4.53 10.20 -5.30
C LEU A 119 -4.01 11.35 -4.41
N SER A 120 -4.91 12.20 -3.92
CA SER A 120 -4.57 13.26 -2.95
C SER A 120 -3.96 12.68 -1.66
N ARG A 121 -4.56 11.62 -1.10
CA ARG A 121 -4.02 10.94 0.09
C ARG A 121 -2.66 10.31 -0.15
N ILE A 122 -2.44 9.71 -1.33
CA ILE A 122 -1.13 9.16 -1.70
C ILE A 122 -0.06 10.26 -1.69
N ASP A 123 -0.36 11.45 -2.20
CA ASP A 123 0.57 12.58 -2.19
C ASP A 123 0.87 13.08 -0.77
N VAL A 124 -0.15 13.14 0.09
CA VAL A 124 0.05 13.43 1.52
C VAL A 124 0.99 12.41 2.16
N PHE A 125 0.77 11.11 1.95
CA PHE A 125 1.63 10.08 2.54
C PHE A 125 3.03 10.06 1.96
N ASN A 126 3.19 10.31 0.65
CA ASN A 126 4.50 10.50 0.04
C ASN A 126 5.31 11.58 0.78
N ASP A 127 4.71 12.75 0.99
CA ASP A 127 5.35 13.84 1.71
C ASP A 127 5.71 13.49 3.15
N ILE A 128 4.81 12.80 3.87
CA ILE A 128 5.07 12.34 5.25
C ILE A 128 6.27 11.37 5.26
N PHE A 129 6.30 10.39 4.36
CA PHE A 129 7.39 9.42 4.29
C PHE A 129 8.72 10.08 3.93
N LEU A 130 8.77 10.99 2.95
CA LEU A 130 10.00 11.70 2.57
C LEU A 130 10.53 12.63 3.67
N ARG A 131 9.65 13.17 4.51
CA ARG A 131 10.03 14.00 5.67
C ARG A 131 10.37 13.17 6.91
N SER A 132 10.01 11.89 6.92
CA SER A 132 10.21 11.01 8.07
C SER A 132 11.69 10.76 8.37
N LYS A 133 11.98 10.51 9.66
CA LYS A 133 13.33 10.12 10.08
C LYS A 133 13.76 8.79 9.46
N ILE A 134 12.82 7.85 9.27
CA ILE A 134 13.15 6.52 8.74
C ILE A 134 13.73 6.59 7.33
N VAL A 135 13.26 7.51 6.45
CA VAL A 135 13.79 7.64 5.09
C VAL A 135 15.06 8.51 5.09
N ARG A 136 15.08 9.60 5.86
CA ARG A 136 16.24 10.51 5.92
C ARG A 136 17.50 9.84 6.46
N SER A 137 17.35 8.93 7.44
CA SER A 137 18.48 8.19 8.01
C SER A 137 19.10 7.16 7.04
N ASN A 138 18.39 6.78 5.97
CA ASN A 138 18.86 5.78 5.00
C ASN A 138 19.44 6.40 3.72
N GLN A 139 19.83 7.68 3.74
CA GLN A 139 20.45 8.39 2.62
C GLN A 139 22.00 8.36 2.65
N GLY A 140 22.59 7.70 3.65
CA GLY A 140 24.04 7.55 3.82
C GLY A 140 24.62 6.31 3.14
#